data_AF-A0A9D8GWP1-F1
#
_entry.id   AF-A0A9D8GWP1-F1
#
_cell.length_a   1.000
_cell.length_b   1.000
_cell.length_c   1.000
_cell.angle_alpha   90.00
_cell.angle_beta   90.00
_cell.angle_gamma   90.00
#
_symmetry.space_group_name_H-M   'P 1'
#
loop_
_entity.id
_entity.type
_entity.pdbx_description
1 polymer ?
#
loop_
_entity_poly.entity_id
_entity_poly.type
_entity_poly.pdbx_seq_one_letter_code
_entity_poly.pdbx_strand_id
1 'polypeptide(L)'
;MIDSGAFVPGPRLRIEGRRGGPLAGLTFAAKDLFDVAGVPTGGGNHDWPTGRSVPTRHAWAVQTLLDAGATLIGKTVTDEVSLPFIA
;
A
#
# COMPACT_ATOMS: atom_id res chain seq x y z
N MET A 1 -6.64 3.35 -20.96
CA MET A 1 -5.80 2.48 -20.11
C MET A 1 -6.77 1.56 -19.39
N ILE A 2 -6.68 0.25 -19.61
CA ILE A 2 -7.61 -0.73 -19.01
C ILE A 2 -7.34 -0.76 -17.51
N ASP A 3 -8.39 -0.61 -16.70
CA ASP A 3 -8.31 -0.80 -15.26
C ASP A 3 -8.22 -2.30 -14.97
N SER A 4 -7.09 -2.74 -14.43
CA SER A 4 -6.83 -4.17 -14.20
C SER A 4 -7.47 -4.70 -12.92
N GLY A 5 -8.13 -3.86 -12.11
CA GLY A 5 -8.65 -4.23 -10.80
C GLY A 5 -7.58 -4.55 -9.76
N ALA A 6 -6.30 -4.26 -10.04
CA ALA A 6 -5.19 -4.62 -9.18
C ALA A 6 -5.11 -3.80 -7.89
N PHE A 7 -5.69 -2.60 -7.86
CA PHE A 7 -5.66 -1.69 -6.72
C PHE A 7 -6.92 -1.82 -5.86
N VAL A 8 -6.75 -1.62 -4.55
CA VAL A 8 -7.89 -1.48 -3.62
C VAL A 8 -8.81 -0.36 -4.11
N PRO A 9 -10.13 -0.60 -4.26
CA PRO A 9 -11.07 0.43 -4.72
C PRO A 9 -11.06 1.66 -3.82
N GLY A 10 -11.19 2.85 -4.42
CA GLY A 10 -11.22 4.12 -3.70
C GLY A 10 -10.29 5.18 -4.31
N PRO A 11 -10.04 6.29 -3.60
CA PRO A 11 -9.11 7.32 -4.05
C PRO A 11 -7.73 6.72 -4.32
N ARG A 12 -7.12 7.06 -5.47
CA ARG A 12 -5.75 6.64 -5.78
C ARG A 12 -4.78 7.31 -4.81
N LEU A 13 -4.23 6.51 -3.91
CA LEU A 13 -3.17 6.91 -2.99
C LEU A 13 -1.90 7.25 -3.80
N ARG A 14 -1.39 8.47 -3.64
CA ARG A 14 -0.09 8.86 -4.18
C ARG A 14 0.75 9.53 -3.10
N ILE A 15 1.89 8.94 -2.76
CA ILE A 15 2.86 9.51 -1.81
C ILE A 15 4.21 9.62 -2.52
N GLU A 16 4.65 10.85 -2.72
CA GLU A 16 5.94 11.16 -3.37
C GLU A 16 7.10 10.67 -2.50
N GLY A 17 8.07 10.03 -3.14
CA GLY A 17 9.33 9.66 -2.50
C GLY A 17 10.26 10.87 -2.31
N ARG A 18 11.31 10.67 -1.51
CA ARG A 18 12.40 11.65 -1.33
C ARG A 18 13.06 11.98 -2.66
N ARG A 19 13.29 13.28 -2.91
CA ARG A 19 14.02 13.73 -4.11
C ARG A 19 15.47 13.25 -4.10
N GLY A 20 15.98 12.82 -5.26
CA GLY A 20 17.40 12.50 -5.46
C GLY A 20 17.86 11.17 -4.88
N GLY A 21 16.94 10.31 -4.44
CA GLY A 21 17.28 8.95 -3.99
C GLY A 21 17.54 7.98 -5.16
N PRO A 22 18.12 6.80 -4.88
CA PRO A 22 18.48 5.81 -5.90
C PRO A 22 17.29 5.23 -6.68
N LEU A 23 16.07 5.38 -6.17
CA LEU A 23 14.83 4.95 -6.83
C LEU A 23 14.00 6.13 -7.36
N ALA A 24 14.59 7.34 -7.44
CA ALA A 24 13.90 8.52 -7.94
C ALA A 24 13.35 8.28 -9.36
N GLY A 25 12.09 8.66 -9.57
CA GLY A 25 11.37 8.46 -10.84
C GLY A 25 10.71 7.08 -10.98
N LEU A 26 10.99 6.13 -10.08
CA LEU A 26 10.28 4.85 -10.02
C LEU A 26 8.99 4.96 -9.21
N THR A 27 8.08 4.04 -9.48
CA THR A 27 6.82 3.91 -8.75
C THR A 27 6.68 2.49 -8.19
N PHE A 28 5.93 2.36 -7.09
CA PHE A 28 5.60 1.06 -6.51
C PHE A 28 4.17 1.05 -5.97
N ALA A 29 3.62 -0.14 -5.84
CA ALA A 29 2.37 -0.40 -5.14
C ALA A 29 2.65 -1.27 -3.90
N ALA A 30 1.96 -1.01 -2.80
CA ALA A 30 2.11 -1.77 -1.57
C ALA A 30 0.98 -2.80 -1.45
N LYS A 31 1.27 -4.05 -1.12
CA LYS A 31 0.22 -5.01 -0.76
C LYS A 31 -0.61 -4.44 0.39
N ASP A 32 -1.93 -4.68 0.41
CA ASP A 32 -2.81 -4.19 1.48
C ASP A 32 -2.63 -4.92 2.84
N LEU A 33 -1.39 -5.27 3.16
CA LEU A 33 -0.91 -5.73 4.46
C LEU A 33 0.15 -4.81 5.04
N PHE A 34 0.72 -3.94 4.21
CA PHE A 34 1.66 -2.93 4.67
C PHE A 34 0.91 -1.71 5.15
N ASP A 35 1.22 -1.30 6.37
CA ASP A 35 0.74 -0.02 6.89
C ASP A 35 1.28 1.13 6.05
N VAL A 36 0.36 2.03 5.72
CA VAL A 36 0.65 3.32 5.13
C VAL A 36 0.02 4.37 6.04
N ALA A 37 0.82 5.33 6.51
CA ALA A 37 0.32 6.37 7.39
C ALA A 37 -0.88 7.10 6.78
N GLY A 38 -1.96 7.23 7.55
CA GLY A 38 -3.19 7.90 7.11
C GLY A 38 -4.10 7.07 6.19
N VAL A 39 -3.75 5.82 5.89
CA VAL A 39 -4.55 4.94 5.02
C VAL A 39 -4.89 3.66 5.77
N PRO A 40 -6.17 3.25 5.86
CA PRO A 40 -6.54 1.98 6.46
C PRO A 40 -5.79 0.80 5.84
N THR A 41 -5.45 -0.18 6.67
CA THR A 41 -4.95 -1.47 6.20
C THR A 41 -6.11 -2.45 6.23
N GLY A 42 -6.53 -2.93 5.06
CA GLY A 42 -7.69 -3.81 4.92
C GLY A 42 -7.35 -5.30 4.94
N GLY A 43 -6.10 -5.69 4.67
CA GLY A 43 -5.70 -7.09 4.73
C GLY A 43 -6.50 -8.00 3.78
N GLY A 44 -7.07 -7.45 2.70
CA GLY A 44 -7.94 -8.21 1.79
C GLY A 44 -9.35 -8.49 2.31
N ASN A 45 -9.71 -7.96 3.49
CA ASN A 45 -11.04 -8.10 4.07
C ASN A 45 -11.67 -6.70 4.25
N HIS A 46 -12.84 -6.49 3.65
CA HIS A 46 -13.55 -5.21 3.68
C HIS A 46 -13.91 -4.73 5.10
N ASP A 47 -14.16 -5.67 6.01
CA ASP A 47 -14.56 -5.37 7.38
C ASP A 47 -13.37 -5.25 8.34
N TRP A 48 -12.18 -5.69 7.93
CA TRP A 48 -10.97 -5.63 8.76
C TRP A 48 -10.60 -4.23 9.27
N PRO A 49 -10.77 -3.14 8.48
CA PRO A 49 -10.57 -1.79 8.97
C PRO A 49 -11.54 -1.39 10.09
N THR A 50 -12.72 -2.01 10.17
CA THR A 50 -13.76 -1.65 11.12
C THR A 50 -13.27 -1.88 12.55
N GLY A 51 -13.28 -0.82 13.37
CA GLY A 51 -12.81 -0.87 14.75
C GLY A 51 -11.29 -0.85 14.93
N ARG A 52 -10.50 -0.75 13.84
CA ARG A 52 -9.04 -0.59 13.91
C ARG A 52 -8.63 0.87 13.71
N SER A 53 -7.60 1.29 14.44
CA SER A 53 -6.99 2.60 14.23
C SER A 53 -6.31 2.67 12.87
N VAL A 54 -6.51 3.77 12.16
CA VAL A 54 -5.72 4.08 10.96
C VAL A 54 -4.24 4.19 11.35
N PRO A 55 -3.32 3.52 10.65
CA PRO A 55 -1.89 3.59 10.96
C PRO A 55 -1.38 5.03 10.94
N THR A 56 -0.59 5.41 11.95
CA THR A 56 0.07 6.73 12.02
C THR A 56 1.47 6.71 11.43
N ARG A 57 2.02 5.52 11.13
CA ARG A 57 3.35 5.32 10.56
C ARG A 57 3.30 4.34 9.40
N HIS A 58 4.23 4.50 8.47
CA HIS A 58 4.46 3.55 7.39
C HIS A 58 5.11 2.27 7.95
N ALA A 59 4.79 1.13 7.36
CA ALA A 59 5.58 -0.07 7.52
C ALA A 59 7.02 0.19 7.05
N TRP A 60 8.00 -0.47 7.68
CA TRP A 60 9.43 -0.24 7.40
C TRP A 60 9.78 -0.32 5.91
N ALA A 61 9.23 -1.31 5.18
CA ALA A 61 9.47 -1.46 3.74
C ALA A 61 8.93 -0.28 2.93
N VAL A 62 7.72 0.21 3.25
CA VAL A 62 7.12 1.38 2.60
C VAL A 62 7.97 2.62 2.87
N GLN A 63 8.36 2.84 4.13
CA GLN A 63 9.21 3.97 4.50
C GLN A 63 10.56 3.92 3.76
N THR A 64 11.18 2.74 3.68
CA THR A 64 12.47 2.54 3.00
C THR A 64 12.40 2.90 1.52
N LEU A 65 11.34 2.48 0.82
CA LEU A 65 11.15 2.79 -0.59
C LEU A 65 10.87 4.28 -0.83
N LEU A 66 10.07 4.91 0.04
CA LEU A 66 9.84 6.36 0.00
C LEU A 66 11.14 7.13 0.24
N ASP A 67 11.93 6.75 1.24
CA ASP A 67 13.22 7.39 1.54
C ASP A 67 14.25 7.19 0.43
N ALA A 68 14.20 6.06 -0.27
CA ALA A 68 14.99 5.80 -1.47
C ALA A 68 14.50 6.55 -2.71
N GLY A 69 13.35 7.24 -2.64
CA GLY A 69 12.84 8.12 -3.70
C GLY A 69 11.78 7.52 -4.62
N ALA A 70 11.33 6.29 -4.36
CA ALA A 70 10.23 5.69 -5.10
C ALA A 70 8.89 6.31 -4.68
N THR A 71 7.97 6.48 -5.63
CA THR A 71 6.62 7.01 -5.36
C THR A 71 5.62 5.88 -5.16
N LEU A 72 4.90 5.89 -4.04
CA LEU A 72 3.79 4.97 -3.82
C LEU A 72 2.58 5.43 -4.65
N ILE A 73 1.97 4.54 -5.44
CA ILE A 73 0.84 4.85 -6.32
C ILE A 73 -0.47 4.11 -5.98
N GLY A 74 -0.47 3.33 -4.91
CA GLY A 74 -1.66 2.63 -4.45
C GLY A 74 -1.36 1.44 -3.56
N LYS A 75 -2.42 0.89 -2.95
CA LYS A 75 -2.38 -0.42 -2.32
C LYS A 75 -3.00 -1.46 -3.24
N THR A 76 -2.41 -2.65 -3.36
CA THR A 76 -2.95 -3.72 -4.19
C THR A 76 -3.88 -4.62 -3.40
N VAL A 77 -4.89 -5.16 -4.09
CA VAL A 77 -5.77 -6.21 -3.54
C VAL A 77 -4.92 -7.42 -3.12
N THR A 78 -5.35 -8.10 -2.08
CA THR A 78 -4.77 -9.36 -1.58
C THR A 78 -5.89 -10.30 -1.18
N ASP A 79 -5.63 -11.60 -1.23
CA ASP A 79 -6.41 -12.58 -0.45
C ASP A 79 -6.37 -12.22 1.03
N GLU A 80 -7.46 -12.56 1.73
CA GLU A 80 -7.65 -12.27 3.13
C GLU A 80 -6.45 -12.74 3.99
N VAL A 81 -5.79 -11.79 4.64
CA VAL A 81 -4.63 -11.98 5.53
C VAL A 81 -3.47 -12.74 4.88
N SER A 82 -3.40 -12.80 3.53
CA SER A 82 -2.47 -13.69 2.80
C SER A 82 -2.56 -15.16 3.21
N LEU A 83 -3.75 -15.63 3.56
CA LEU A 83 -4.06 -17.04 3.72
C LEU A 83 -4.70 -17.56 2.43
N PRO A 84 -3.91 -18.04 1.45
CA PRO A 84 -4.50 -18.68 0.28
C PRO A 84 -5.24 -19.95 0.73
N PHE A 85 -6.37 -20.26 0.09
CA PHE A 85 -7.24 -21.40 0.41
C PHE A 85 -6.57 -22.79 0.23
N ILE A 86 -5.29 -22.80 -0.14
CA ILE A 86 -4.41 -23.96 -0.27
C ILE A 86 -3.37 -23.84 0.84
N ALA A 87 -3.70 -24.41 2.00
CA ALA A 87 -2.78 -24.69 3.09
C ALA A 87 -2.42 -26.17 3.08
#